data_AF-A0A6N2UTW1-F1
#
_entry.id   AF-A0A6N2UTW1-F1
#
_cell.length_a   1.000
_cell.length_b   1.000
_cell.length_c   1.000
_cell.angle_alpha   90.00
_cell.angle_beta   90.00
_cell.angle_gamma   90.00
#
_symmetry.space_group_name_H-M   'P 1'
#
loop_
_entity.id
_entity.type
_entity.pdbx_description
1 polymer ?
#
loop_
_entity_poly.entity_id
_entity_poly.type
_entity_poly.pdbx_seq_one_letter_code
_entity_poly.pdbx_strand_id
1 'polypeptide(L)'
;MYARLLRHSGKCLKYNFEAGYCLLNGAIHWSGATYSVLFVLESLLLYSAIGLFIYQYVEERWWGFSCLMIFGMRTFFTALNISRQYIAVALCMLAFMLYERKRWKLALGLVLLAMTFHITSIVVLLLPFVRWWAQSEHFELQSIAAVVVTFLIQFFDCGGIIVWVAGFIPKYRHYQHDSLMNNTGTSIFWVLYTLALSSVYIAYVWRKRLSQSNNVREGVQSECNEPLLLAGALIYVVMVNAFAGVGTLNRMSIFFTMFFIWLLAALLAALSERMQIAVELVILAASFLMCYRQVYIRGNFGVLPYKVFF
;
A
#
# COMPACT_ATOMS: atom_id res chain seq x y z
N MET A 1 1.48 -22.07 15.82
CA MET A 1 2.88 -21.72 15.50
C MET A 1 3.40 -20.56 16.35
N TYR A 2 2.71 -19.42 16.42
CA TYR A 2 3.12 -18.24 17.19
C TYR A 2 3.29 -18.45 18.71
N ALA A 3 2.41 -19.23 19.35
CA ALA A 3 2.58 -19.60 20.77
C ALA A 3 3.85 -20.45 21.04
N ARG A 4 4.40 -21.13 20.03
CA ARG A 4 5.67 -21.87 20.15
C ARG A 4 6.90 -20.98 19.96
N LEU A 5 6.76 -19.85 19.24
CA LEU A 5 7.84 -18.86 19.08
C LEU A 5 8.04 -18.06 20.36
N LEU A 6 6.95 -17.71 21.06
CA LEU A 6 7.01 -17.02 22.35
C LEU A 6 7.69 -17.87 23.45
N ARG A 7 7.61 -19.21 23.39
CA ARG A 7 8.22 -20.08 24.43
C ARG A 7 9.74 -20.24 24.34
N HIS A 8 10.39 -19.76 23.27
CA HIS A 8 11.83 -19.94 23.08
C HIS A 8 12.47 -18.72 22.41
N SER A 9 12.98 -17.79 23.23
CA SER A 9 13.57 -16.50 22.82
C SER A 9 14.74 -16.57 21.83
N GLY A 10 15.33 -17.74 21.57
CA GLY A 10 16.40 -17.93 20.57
C GLY A 10 15.97 -18.53 19.21
N LYS A 11 14.71 -18.92 19.02
CA LYS A 11 14.28 -19.65 17.80
C LYS A 11 13.74 -18.76 16.68
N CYS A 12 13.44 -17.49 16.94
CA CYS A 12 12.79 -16.60 15.97
C CYS A 12 13.64 -16.36 14.70
N LEU A 13 14.94 -16.05 14.86
CA LEU A 13 15.87 -15.90 13.73
C LEU A 13 16.06 -17.22 12.95
N LYS A 14 15.99 -18.37 13.64
CA LYS A 14 16.07 -19.70 13.01
C LYS A 14 14.90 -19.99 12.05
N TYR A 15 13.77 -19.28 12.19
CA TYR A 15 12.63 -19.36 11.28
C TYR A 15 12.59 -18.24 10.24
N ASN A 16 13.73 -17.57 9.98
CA ASN A 16 13.85 -16.49 8.98
C ASN A 16 12.91 -15.29 9.27
N PHE A 17 12.62 -15.03 10.54
CA PHE A 17 11.99 -13.78 10.97
C PHE A 17 13.03 -12.66 11.10
N GLU A 18 12.61 -11.43 10.82
CA GLU A 18 13.48 -10.25 10.92
C GLU A 18 13.80 -9.87 12.37
N ALA A 19 15.00 -9.32 12.58
CA ALA A 19 15.55 -9.10 13.92
C ALA A 19 14.69 -8.19 14.81
N GLY A 20 14.16 -7.08 14.27
CA GLY A 20 13.30 -6.16 15.00
C GLY A 20 12.01 -6.80 15.48
N TYR A 21 11.40 -7.66 14.64
CA TYR A 21 10.23 -8.42 15.06
C TYR A 21 10.55 -9.45 16.14
N CYS A 22 11.71 -10.11 16.04
CA CYS A 22 12.17 -11.05 17.06
C CYS A 22 12.44 -10.35 18.40
N LEU A 23 13.06 -9.16 18.38
CA LEU A 23 13.29 -8.35 19.57
C LEU A 23 11.98 -7.92 20.23
N LEU A 24 11.01 -7.42 19.45
CA LEU A 24 9.70 -7.03 19.96
C LEU A 24 8.95 -8.20 20.61
N ASN A 25 8.92 -9.36 19.96
CA ASN A 25 8.29 -10.56 20.54
C ASN A 25 9.04 -11.04 21.80
N GLY A 26 10.37 -10.93 21.80
CA GLY A 26 11.18 -11.16 22.99
C GLY A 26 10.74 -10.25 24.14
N ALA A 27 10.71 -8.93 23.93
CA ALA A 27 10.30 -7.98 24.96
C ALA A 27 8.90 -8.28 25.54
N ILE A 28 7.93 -8.61 24.68
CA ILE A 28 6.57 -9.00 25.10
C ILE A 28 6.58 -10.28 25.92
N HIS A 29 7.39 -11.27 25.54
CA HIS A 29 7.51 -12.51 26.30
C HIS A 29 8.12 -12.26 27.70
N TRP A 30 9.16 -11.44 27.78
CA TRP A 30 9.87 -11.15 29.03
C TRP A 30 9.04 -10.30 30.00
N SER A 31 8.10 -9.48 29.50
CA SER A 31 7.15 -8.76 30.36
C SER A 31 6.01 -9.63 30.91
N GLY A 32 5.97 -10.92 30.56
CA GLY A 32 4.87 -11.83 30.94
C GLY A 32 3.56 -11.55 30.19
N ALA A 33 3.59 -10.69 29.17
CA ALA A 33 2.43 -10.31 28.39
C ALA A 33 2.01 -11.41 27.40
N THR A 34 0.74 -11.39 27.00
CA THR A 34 0.21 -12.29 25.99
C THR A 34 0.38 -11.72 24.58
N TYR A 35 0.22 -12.57 23.56
CA TYR A 35 0.28 -12.16 22.16
C TYR A 35 -0.76 -11.07 21.78
N SER A 36 -1.87 -10.99 22.52
CA SER A 36 -2.87 -9.92 22.34
C SER A 36 -2.27 -8.52 22.51
N VAL A 37 -1.25 -8.37 23.35
CA VAL A 37 -0.54 -7.09 23.50
C VAL A 37 0.19 -6.69 22.22
N LEU A 38 0.76 -7.64 21.47
CA LEU A 38 1.38 -7.34 20.17
C LEU A 38 0.36 -6.76 19.20
N PHE A 39 -0.83 -7.36 19.11
CA PHE A 39 -1.90 -6.88 18.23
C PHE A 39 -2.40 -5.49 18.62
N VAL A 40 -2.52 -5.21 19.92
CA VAL A 40 -2.92 -3.89 20.40
C VAL A 40 -1.86 -2.84 20.03
N LEU A 41 -0.57 -3.13 20.28
CA LEU A 41 0.52 -2.21 19.95
C LEU A 41 0.63 -1.96 18.43
N GLU A 42 0.51 -3.02 17.62
CA GLU A 42 0.47 -2.91 16.17
C GLU A 42 -0.71 -2.05 15.70
N SER A 43 -1.91 -2.32 16.21
CA SER A 43 -3.11 -1.59 15.83
C SER A 43 -3.01 -0.11 16.21
N LEU A 44 -2.53 0.19 17.41
CA LEU A 44 -2.30 1.56 17.86
C LEU A 44 -1.31 2.27 16.95
N LEU A 45 -0.17 1.65 16.64
CA LEU A 45 0.84 2.23 15.76
C LEU A 45 0.29 2.47 14.35
N LEU A 46 -0.36 1.46 13.76
CA LEU A 46 -0.90 1.52 12.40
C LEU A 46 -2.01 2.55 12.27
N TYR A 47 -3.05 2.48 13.12
CA TYR A 47 -4.20 3.38 13.00
C TYR A 47 -3.85 4.81 13.43
N SER A 48 -2.88 5.01 14.33
CA SER A 48 -2.36 6.35 14.60
C SER A 48 -1.63 6.92 13.38
N ALA A 49 -0.77 6.12 12.72
CA ALA A 49 -0.09 6.56 11.50
C ALA A 49 -1.08 6.89 10.37
N ILE A 50 -2.11 6.05 10.19
CA ILE A 50 -3.20 6.28 9.24
C ILE A 50 -3.99 7.54 9.58
N GLY A 51 -4.42 7.70 10.83
CA GLY A 51 -5.17 8.89 11.25
C GLY A 51 -4.37 10.17 11.05
N LEU A 52 -3.07 10.15 11.40
CA LEU A 52 -2.16 11.27 11.15
C LEU A 52 -1.99 11.57 9.66
N PHE A 53 -1.92 10.54 8.80
CA PHE A 53 -1.84 10.73 7.36
C PHE A 53 -3.12 11.36 6.81
N ILE A 54 -4.29 10.83 7.16
CA ILE A 54 -5.59 11.39 6.72
C ILE A 54 -5.71 12.84 7.17
N TYR A 55 -5.44 13.11 8.44
CA TYR A 55 -5.51 14.46 9.01
C TYR A 55 -4.58 15.46 8.31
N GLN A 56 -3.37 15.04 7.91
CA GLN A 56 -2.38 15.94 7.29
C GLN A 56 -2.58 16.12 5.78
N TYR A 57 -3.08 15.09 5.07
CA TYR A 57 -3.00 15.05 3.60
C TYR A 57 -4.35 14.98 2.89
N VAL A 58 -5.43 14.67 3.61
CA VAL A 58 -6.77 14.54 3.02
C VAL A 58 -7.68 15.67 3.52
N GLU A 59 -8.39 16.32 2.59
CA GLU A 59 -9.39 17.34 2.94
C GLU A 59 -10.43 16.77 3.93
N GLU A 60 -10.86 17.60 4.89
CA GLU A 60 -11.73 17.20 6.00
C GLU A 60 -13.02 16.49 5.53
N ARG A 61 -13.66 17.02 4.49
CA ARG A 61 -14.87 16.43 3.90
C ARG A 61 -14.69 14.97 3.42
N TRP A 62 -13.46 14.55 3.14
CA TRP A 62 -13.11 13.22 2.63
C TRP A 62 -12.53 12.28 3.70
N TRP A 63 -12.50 12.68 4.98
CA TRP A 63 -12.02 11.81 6.06
C TRP A 63 -12.87 10.54 6.20
N GLY A 64 -14.20 10.67 6.20
CA GLY A 64 -15.12 9.53 6.28
C GLY A 64 -14.95 8.56 5.11
N PHE A 65 -14.86 9.09 3.89
CA PHE A 65 -14.58 8.30 2.69
C PHE A 65 -13.24 7.55 2.78
N SER A 66 -12.18 8.23 3.25
CA SER A 66 -10.85 7.63 3.40
C SER A 66 -10.85 6.51 4.43
N CYS A 67 -11.57 6.69 5.54
CA CYS A 67 -11.79 5.64 6.54
C CYS A 67 -12.48 4.43 5.93
N LEU A 68 -13.53 4.61 5.12
CA LEU A 68 -14.21 3.52 4.42
C LEU A 68 -13.29 2.81 3.42
N MET A 69 -12.42 3.54 2.71
CA MET A 69 -11.46 2.95 1.78
C MET A 69 -10.44 2.05 2.46
N ILE A 70 -10.07 2.27 3.71
CA ILE A 70 -9.19 1.35 4.46
C ILE A 70 -9.84 -0.04 4.61
N PHE A 71 -11.16 -0.08 4.81
CA PHE A 71 -11.91 -1.34 4.85
C PHE A 71 -12.13 -1.90 3.43
N GLY A 72 -12.59 -1.06 2.50
CA GLY A 72 -12.92 -1.45 1.13
C GLY A 72 -11.71 -1.96 0.34
N MET A 73 -10.53 -1.35 0.53
CA MET A 73 -9.27 -1.79 -0.06
C MET A 73 -8.60 -2.95 0.70
N ARG A 74 -9.27 -3.49 1.73
CA ARG A 74 -8.86 -4.66 2.52
C ARG A 74 -7.67 -4.44 3.46
N THR A 75 -7.24 -3.19 3.67
CA THR A 75 -6.11 -2.85 4.53
C THR A 75 -6.32 -3.35 5.95
N PHE A 76 -7.52 -3.15 6.50
CA PHE A 76 -7.91 -3.66 7.83
C PHE A 76 -7.73 -5.18 7.95
N PHE A 77 -8.33 -5.93 7.03
CA PHE A 77 -8.33 -7.40 7.06
C PHE A 77 -6.95 -8.00 6.78
N THR A 78 -6.14 -7.32 5.98
CA THR A 78 -4.78 -7.78 5.64
C THR A 78 -3.82 -7.50 6.79
N ALA A 79 -4.03 -6.43 7.57
CA ALA A 79 -3.25 -6.13 8.78
C ALA A 79 -3.33 -7.26 9.81
N LEU A 80 -4.51 -7.83 10.02
CA LEU A 80 -4.71 -8.98 10.92
C LEU A 80 -3.95 -10.24 10.48
N ASN A 81 -3.55 -10.32 9.21
CA ASN A 81 -2.97 -11.51 8.58
C ASN A 81 -1.44 -11.42 8.46
N ILE A 82 -0.91 -10.22 8.21
CA ILE A 82 0.52 -9.99 7.92
C ILE A 82 1.10 -8.95 8.88
N SER A 83 0.93 -9.21 10.18
CA SER A 83 1.27 -8.29 11.28
C SER A 83 2.65 -7.62 11.16
N ARG A 84 3.70 -8.39 10.87
CA ARG A 84 5.07 -7.87 10.64
C ARG A 84 5.14 -6.77 9.59
N GLN A 85 4.43 -6.98 8.48
CA GLN A 85 4.45 -6.05 7.37
C GLN A 85 3.76 -4.75 7.75
N TYR A 86 2.66 -4.83 8.51
CA TYR A 86 1.88 -3.66 8.89
C TYR A 86 2.52 -2.79 9.98
N ILE A 87 3.32 -3.37 10.88
CA ILE A 87 4.25 -2.60 11.73
C ILE A 87 5.20 -1.78 10.84
N ALA A 88 5.78 -2.41 9.82
CA ALA A 88 6.72 -1.76 8.94
C ALA A 88 6.06 -0.69 8.05
N VAL A 89 4.84 -0.94 7.55
CA VAL A 89 4.02 0.04 6.82
C VAL A 89 3.77 1.29 7.66
N ALA A 90 3.38 1.13 8.93
CA ALA A 90 3.14 2.25 9.83
C ALA A 90 4.40 3.09 10.07
N LEU A 91 5.55 2.44 10.30
CA LEU A 91 6.85 3.13 10.42
C LEU A 91 7.22 3.87 9.14
N CYS A 92 6.99 3.27 7.97
CA CYS A 92 7.23 3.90 6.68
C CYS A 92 6.31 5.11 6.42
N MET A 93 5.05 5.08 6.87
CA MET A 93 4.16 6.24 6.80
C MET A 93 4.65 7.40 7.67
N LEU A 94 5.12 7.11 8.89
CA LEU A 94 5.76 8.13 9.74
C LEU A 94 7.06 8.64 9.12
N ALA A 95 7.86 7.76 8.50
CA ALA A 95 9.06 8.15 7.77
C ALA A 95 8.75 9.11 6.61
N PHE A 96 7.66 8.86 5.88
CA PHE A 96 7.17 9.75 4.84
C PHE A 96 6.84 11.15 5.38
N MET A 97 6.07 11.24 6.49
CA MET A 97 5.74 12.54 7.11
C MET A 97 7.01 13.30 7.55
N LEU A 98 8.02 12.60 8.06
CA LEU A 98 9.32 13.22 8.39
C LEU A 98 10.09 13.66 7.16
N TYR A 99 10.05 12.87 6.09
CA TYR A 99 10.71 13.17 4.82
C TYR A 99 10.13 14.44 4.19
N GLU A 100 8.80 14.60 4.19
CA GLU A 100 8.13 15.79 3.71
C GLU A 100 8.54 17.05 4.50
N ARG A 101 8.65 16.94 5.83
CA ARG A 101 9.16 17.99 6.73
C ARG A 101 10.68 18.22 6.62
N LYS A 102 11.31 17.70 5.56
CA LYS A 102 12.75 17.80 5.27
C LYS A 102 13.65 17.18 6.36
N ARG A 103 13.12 16.33 7.24
CA ARG A 103 13.88 15.61 8.28
C ARG A 103 14.40 14.27 7.74
N TRP A 104 15.13 14.33 6.63
CA TRP A 104 15.56 13.18 5.82
C TRP A 104 16.38 12.13 6.60
N LYS A 105 17.24 12.55 7.54
CA LYS A 105 18.02 11.63 8.38
C LYS A 105 17.13 10.77 9.28
N LEU A 106 16.10 11.37 9.88
CA LEU A 106 15.16 10.65 10.74
C LEU A 106 14.20 9.79 9.93
N ALA A 107 13.77 10.28 8.76
CA ALA A 107 13.00 9.48 7.81
C ALA A 107 13.76 8.21 7.39
N LEU A 108 15.04 8.36 7.00
CA LEU A 108 15.90 7.22 6.66
C LEU A 108 16.07 6.28 7.86
N GLY A 109 16.30 6.82 9.06
CA GLY A 109 16.37 6.02 10.30
C GLY A 109 15.11 5.18 10.54
N LEU A 110 13.92 5.75 10.31
CA LEU A 110 12.66 5.01 10.41
C LEU A 110 12.49 3.95 9.31
N VAL A 111 12.93 4.20 8.07
CA VAL A 111 12.91 3.17 7.01
C VAL A 111 13.85 2.02 7.35
N LEU A 112 15.06 2.32 7.83
CA LEU A 112 16.01 1.29 8.27
C LEU A 112 15.45 0.48 9.44
N LEU A 113 14.78 1.14 10.40
CA LEU A 113 14.06 0.46 11.49
C LEU A 113 12.92 -0.42 10.93
N ALA A 114 12.12 0.07 9.98
CA ALA A 114 11.06 -0.69 9.34
C ALA A 114 11.59 -1.95 8.62
N MET A 115 12.76 -1.86 7.98
CA MET A 115 13.43 -3.02 7.37
C MET A 115 13.79 -4.11 8.39
N THR A 116 14.01 -3.76 9.67
CA THR A 116 14.21 -4.74 10.74
C THR A 116 12.93 -5.49 11.15
N PHE A 117 11.75 -4.99 10.79
CA PHE A 117 10.47 -5.69 10.97
C PHE A 117 10.05 -6.44 9.70
N HIS A 118 10.26 -5.82 8.54
CA HIS A 118 9.99 -6.42 7.25
C HIS A 118 10.91 -5.84 6.17
N ILE A 119 11.76 -6.68 5.57
CA ILE A 119 12.80 -6.23 4.61
C ILE A 119 12.23 -5.47 3.40
N THR A 120 11.05 -5.86 2.93
CA THR A 120 10.33 -5.23 1.81
C THR A 120 10.05 -3.74 2.00
N SER A 121 10.14 -3.20 3.21
CA SER A 121 10.06 -1.74 3.47
C SER A 121 11.08 -0.92 2.67
N ILE A 122 12.14 -1.56 2.16
CA ILE A 122 13.10 -0.95 1.23
C ILE A 122 12.43 -0.31 0.00
N VAL A 123 11.26 -0.80 -0.43
CA VAL A 123 10.54 -0.22 -1.58
C VAL A 123 10.16 1.24 -1.38
N VAL A 124 10.02 1.71 -0.13
CA VAL A 124 9.71 3.11 0.18
C VAL A 124 10.84 4.06 -0.22
N LEU A 125 12.06 3.54 -0.37
CA LEU A 125 13.19 4.31 -0.91
C LEU A 125 13.03 4.66 -2.40
N LEU A 126 12.02 4.13 -3.10
CA LEU A 126 11.65 4.59 -4.45
C LEU A 126 11.07 6.00 -4.44
N LEU A 127 10.46 6.44 -3.33
CA LEU A 127 9.72 7.69 -3.27
C LEU A 127 10.58 8.93 -3.60
N PRO A 128 11.82 9.09 -3.06
CA PRO A 128 12.71 10.17 -3.47
C PRO A 128 13.09 10.15 -4.96
N PHE A 129 13.27 8.97 -5.57
CA PHE A 129 13.59 8.86 -7.00
C PHE A 129 12.41 9.25 -7.87
N VAL A 130 11.21 8.77 -7.55
CA VAL A 130 9.99 9.14 -8.29
C VAL A 130 9.65 10.61 -8.07
N ARG A 131 9.91 11.16 -6.87
CA ARG A 131 9.80 12.60 -6.63
C ARG A 131 10.73 13.42 -7.51
N TRP A 132 12.00 13.01 -7.62
CA TRP A 132 12.95 13.67 -8.51
C TRP A 132 12.48 13.60 -9.97
N TRP A 133 11.99 12.44 -10.41
CA TRP A 133 11.39 12.27 -11.73
C TRP A 133 10.13 13.14 -11.94
N ALA A 134 9.34 13.35 -10.88
CA ALA A 134 8.15 14.21 -10.89
C ALA A 134 8.45 15.70 -11.09
N GLN A 135 9.72 16.11 -11.10
CA GLN A 135 10.13 17.47 -11.46
C GLN A 135 10.30 17.65 -12.98
N SER A 136 10.18 16.59 -13.77
CA SER A 136 10.25 16.68 -15.24
C SER A 136 9.02 17.41 -15.82
N GLU A 137 9.24 18.26 -16.83
CA GLU A 137 8.18 18.96 -17.57
C GLU A 137 7.20 18.03 -18.30
N HIS A 138 7.54 16.75 -18.44
CA HIS A 138 6.73 15.75 -19.11
C HIS A 138 6.23 14.65 -18.15
N PHE A 139 6.35 14.88 -16.85
CA PHE A 139 6.02 13.86 -15.85
C PHE A 139 4.59 13.32 -16.00
N GLU A 140 3.60 14.16 -16.33
CA GLU A 140 2.21 13.73 -16.52
C GLU A 140 2.09 12.69 -17.63
N LEU A 141 2.72 12.93 -18.78
CA LEU A 141 2.66 12.01 -19.91
C LEU A 141 3.51 10.75 -19.65
N GLN A 142 4.70 10.92 -19.07
CA GLN A 142 5.60 9.82 -18.76
C GLN A 142 5.03 8.90 -17.67
N SER A 143 4.32 9.44 -16.68
CA SER A 143 3.65 8.65 -15.64
C SER A 143 2.45 7.88 -16.19
N ILE A 144 1.64 8.49 -17.07
CA ILE A 144 0.58 7.78 -17.81
C ILE A 144 1.19 6.64 -18.64
N ALA A 145 2.27 6.90 -19.37
CA ALA A 145 2.97 5.88 -20.14
C ALA A 145 3.47 4.73 -19.25
N ALA A 146 4.04 5.04 -18.08
CA ALA A 146 4.47 4.01 -17.11
C ALA A 146 3.30 3.16 -16.60
N VAL A 147 2.15 3.77 -16.30
CA VAL A 147 0.93 3.04 -15.90
C VAL A 147 0.45 2.12 -17.02
N VAL A 148 0.41 2.60 -18.27
CA VAL A 148 0.00 1.79 -19.43
C VAL A 148 0.97 0.64 -19.67
N VAL A 149 2.28 0.91 -19.70
CA VAL A 149 3.30 -0.12 -19.90
C VAL A 149 3.22 -1.19 -18.83
N THR A 150 3.10 -0.80 -17.56
CA THR A 150 2.99 -1.77 -16.45
C THR A 150 1.69 -2.55 -16.47
N PHE A 151 0.58 -1.94 -16.92
CA PHE A 151 -0.68 -2.64 -17.18
C PHE A 151 -0.58 -3.64 -18.34
N LEU A 152 0.30 -3.41 -19.32
CA LEU A 152 0.54 -4.37 -20.38
C LEU A 152 1.46 -5.51 -19.92
N ILE A 153 2.41 -5.23 -19.02
CA ILE A 153 3.35 -6.23 -18.49
C ILE A 153 2.62 -7.44 -17.86
N GLN A 154 1.48 -7.25 -17.18
CA GLN A 154 0.72 -8.37 -16.57
C GLN A 154 0.22 -9.43 -17.58
N PHE A 155 0.19 -9.13 -18.88
CA PHE A 155 -0.16 -10.10 -19.92
C PHE A 155 1.03 -10.93 -20.42
N PHE A 156 2.25 -10.56 -20.01
CA PHE A 156 3.47 -11.32 -20.30
C PHE A 156 3.82 -12.26 -19.15
N ASP A 157 4.65 -13.27 -19.42
CA ASP A 157 5.15 -14.15 -18.37
C ASP A 157 6.16 -13.39 -17.47
N CYS A 158 5.70 -13.04 -16.27
CA CYS A 158 6.51 -12.39 -15.25
C CYS A 158 7.51 -13.33 -14.54
N GLY A 159 7.64 -14.60 -14.96
CA GLY A 159 8.56 -15.57 -14.36
C GLY A 159 9.98 -15.04 -14.20
N GLY A 160 10.51 -14.35 -15.22
CA GLY A 160 11.83 -13.71 -15.16
C GLY A 160 11.94 -12.61 -14.09
N ILE A 161 10.90 -11.79 -13.92
CA ILE A 161 10.82 -10.74 -12.90
C ILE A 161 10.75 -11.36 -11.51
N ILE A 162 9.97 -12.43 -11.33
CA ILE A 162 9.86 -13.15 -10.05
C ILE A 162 11.22 -13.71 -9.64
N VAL A 163 11.95 -14.35 -10.55
CA VAL A 163 13.29 -14.87 -10.30
C VAL A 163 14.27 -13.75 -9.95
N TRP A 164 14.23 -12.64 -10.69
CA TRP A 164 15.09 -11.48 -10.44
C TRP A 164 14.84 -10.87 -9.05
N VAL A 165 13.57 -10.64 -8.69
CA VAL A 165 13.19 -10.10 -7.36
C VAL A 165 13.56 -11.07 -6.23
N ALA A 166 13.36 -12.37 -6.42
CA ALA A 166 13.78 -13.38 -5.45
C ALA A 166 15.31 -13.52 -5.32
N GLY A 167 16.06 -13.16 -6.37
CA GLY A 167 17.51 -13.00 -6.32
C GLY A 167 17.93 -11.85 -5.39
N PHE A 168 17.25 -10.71 -5.49
CA PHE A 168 17.56 -9.51 -4.71
C PHE A 168 17.10 -9.59 -3.24
N ILE A 169 15.96 -10.24 -2.98
CA ILE A 169 15.43 -10.46 -1.62
C ILE A 169 15.37 -11.96 -1.37
N PRO A 170 16.40 -12.56 -0.73
CA PRO A 170 16.51 -14.01 -0.55
C PRO A 170 15.29 -14.65 0.13
N LYS A 171 14.56 -13.89 0.96
CA LYS A 171 13.33 -14.32 1.61
C LYS A 171 12.23 -14.73 0.62
N TYR A 172 12.22 -14.17 -0.59
CA TYR A 172 11.26 -14.54 -1.63
C TYR A 172 11.59 -15.84 -2.37
N ARG A 173 12.81 -16.38 -2.22
CA ARG A 173 13.18 -17.69 -2.81
C ARG A 173 12.30 -18.82 -2.31
N HIS A 174 11.90 -18.79 -1.03
CA HIS A 174 11.04 -19.82 -0.45
C HIS A 174 9.65 -19.87 -1.10
N TYR A 175 9.19 -18.76 -1.68
CA TYR A 175 7.88 -18.70 -2.34
C TYR A 175 7.95 -19.05 -3.84
N GLN A 176 9.14 -19.22 -4.44
CA GLN A 176 9.29 -19.43 -5.89
C GLN A 176 8.51 -20.64 -6.43
N HIS A 177 8.27 -21.65 -5.60
CA HIS A 177 7.52 -22.85 -5.95
C HIS A 177 6.13 -22.92 -5.27
N ASP A 178 5.72 -21.85 -4.59
CA ASP A 178 4.42 -21.76 -3.93
C ASP A 178 3.34 -21.33 -4.93
N SER A 179 2.12 -21.85 -4.77
CA SER A 179 0.91 -21.40 -5.44
C SER A 179 0.68 -19.87 -5.35
N LEU A 180 1.25 -19.23 -4.32
CA LEU A 180 1.23 -17.77 -4.13
C LEU A 180 2.06 -16.99 -5.16
N MET A 181 2.96 -17.66 -5.90
CA MET A 181 3.71 -17.11 -7.03
C MET A 181 3.11 -17.49 -8.39
N ASN A 182 2.00 -18.25 -8.43
CA ASN A 182 1.30 -18.50 -9.70
C ASN A 182 0.80 -17.17 -10.27
N ASN A 183 1.16 -16.89 -11.51
CA ASN A 183 0.71 -15.68 -12.21
C ASN A 183 -0.77 -15.81 -12.57
N THR A 184 -1.64 -15.29 -11.71
CA THR A 184 -3.08 -15.13 -11.99
C THR A 184 -3.43 -13.74 -12.51
N GLY A 185 -2.43 -12.96 -12.93
CA GLY A 185 -2.58 -11.56 -13.34
C GLY A 185 -3.50 -11.38 -14.53
N THR A 186 -3.54 -12.37 -15.42
CA THR A 186 -4.42 -12.43 -16.59
C THR A 186 -5.87 -12.82 -16.27
N SER A 187 -6.19 -13.18 -15.02
CA SER A 187 -7.58 -13.45 -14.65
C SER A 187 -8.43 -12.18 -14.80
N ILE A 188 -9.65 -12.34 -15.31
CA ILE A 188 -10.57 -11.22 -15.57
C ILE A 188 -10.73 -10.30 -14.35
N PHE A 189 -10.72 -10.87 -13.14
CA PHE A 189 -10.81 -10.11 -11.90
C PHE A 189 -9.61 -9.17 -11.70
N TRP A 190 -8.38 -9.67 -11.89
CA TRP A 190 -7.17 -8.85 -11.74
C TRP A 190 -7.07 -7.80 -12.83
N VAL A 191 -7.39 -8.14 -14.08
CA VAL A 191 -7.42 -7.18 -15.19
C VAL A 191 -8.41 -6.05 -14.93
N LEU A 192 -9.63 -6.35 -14.50
CA LEU A 192 -10.63 -5.32 -14.18
C LEU A 192 -10.20 -4.47 -12.98
N TYR A 193 -9.60 -5.08 -11.96
CA TYR A 193 -9.08 -4.36 -10.80
C TYR A 193 -7.95 -3.41 -11.17
N THR A 194 -6.92 -3.88 -11.89
CA THR A 194 -5.77 -3.06 -12.29
C THR A 194 -6.18 -1.98 -13.31
N LEU A 195 -7.13 -2.28 -14.20
CA LEU A 195 -7.72 -1.30 -15.11
C LEU A 195 -8.44 -0.18 -14.35
N ALA A 196 -9.25 -0.51 -13.34
CA ALA A 196 -9.96 0.48 -12.54
C ALA A 196 -8.97 1.42 -11.80
N LEU A 197 -7.94 0.87 -11.16
CA LEU A 197 -6.91 1.67 -10.47
C LEU A 197 -6.12 2.56 -11.45
N SER A 198 -5.74 2.00 -12.60
CA SER A 198 -5.05 2.73 -13.67
C SER A 198 -5.91 3.86 -14.21
N SER A 199 -7.21 3.61 -14.39
CA SER A 199 -8.17 4.62 -14.88
C SER A 199 -8.32 5.79 -13.91
N VAL A 200 -8.38 5.53 -12.60
CA VAL A 200 -8.40 6.57 -11.56
C VAL A 200 -7.16 7.47 -11.66
N TYR A 201 -5.97 6.86 -11.74
CA TYR A 201 -4.72 7.60 -11.85
C TYR A 201 -4.65 8.46 -13.12
N ILE A 202 -4.94 7.84 -14.28
CA ILE A 202 -4.91 8.52 -15.57
C ILE A 202 -5.96 9.66 -15.59
N ALA A 203 -7.17 9.43 -15.08
CA ALA A 203 -8.21 10.44 -15.04
C ALA A 203 -7.81 11.66 -14.20
N TYR A 204 -7.19 11.44 -13.04
CA TYR A 204 -6.69 12.54 -12.19
C TYR A 204 -5.58 13.34 -12.87
N VAL A 205 -4.53 12.66 -13.36
CA VAL A 205 -3.39 13.31 -14.03
C VAL A 205 -3.83 14.06 -15.29
N TRP A 206 -4.71 13.47 -16.09
CA TRP A 206 -5.25 14.10 -17.30
C TRP A 206 -6.05 15.36 -16.97
N ARG A 207 -6.92 15.31 -15.94
CA ARG A 207 -7.67 16.48 -15.48
C ARG A 207 -6.76 17.59 -14.97
N LYS A 208 -5.76 17.24 -14.17
CA LYS A 208 -4.76 18.20 -13.66
C LYS A 208 -4.06 18.92 -14.80
N ARG A 209 -3.62 18.17 -15.83
CA ARG A 209 -2.98 18.72 -17.02
C ARG A 209 -3.90 19.69 -17.79
N LEU A 210 -5.17 19.32 -17.98
CA LEU A 210 -6.16 20.20 -18.63
C LEU A 210 -6.40 21.49 -17.82
N SER A 211 -6.48 21.39 -16.49
CA SER A 211 -6.67 22.54 -15.62
C SER A 211 -5.47 23.49 -15.64
N GLN A 212 -4.25 22.98 -15.66
CA GLN A 212 -3.03 23.79 -15.75
C GLN A 212 -2.92 24.51 -17.10
N SER A 213 -3.37 23.88 -18.18
CA SER A 213 -3.44 24.53 -19.50
C SER A 213 -4.46 25.68 -19.53
N ASN A 214 -5.50 25.63 -18.70
CA ASN A 214 -6.57 26.64 -18.66
C ASN A 214 -6.30 27.76 -17.64
N ASN A 215 -5.62 27.47 -16.52
CA ASN A 215 -5.39 28.39 -15.41
C ASN A 215 -3.96 28.95 -15.37
N VAL A 216 -3.39 29.36 -16.50
CA VAL A 216 -2.07 30.06 -16.57
C VAL A 216 -2.04 31.35 -15.73
N ARG A 217 -3.17 31.78 -15.15
CA ARG A 217 -3.28 32.89 -14.21
C ARG A 217 -4.05 32.45 -12.98
N GLU A 218 -3.32 32.13 -11.92
CA GLU A 218 -3.60 32.43 -10.50
C GLU A 218 -2.88 31.40 -9.62
N GLY A 219 -1.71 31.81 -9.14
CA GLY A 219 -0.94 31.05 -8.18
C GLY A 219 -1.64 31.09 -6.83
N VAL A 220 -2.29 29.98 -6.46
CA VAL A 220 -2.62 29.69 -5.08
C VAL A 220 -1.84 28.44 -4.69
N GLN A 221 -0.79 28.66 -3.90
CA GLN A 221 -0.01 27.62 -3.26
C GLN A 221 -0.93 26.80 -2.35
N SER A 222 -1.28 25.58 -2.77
CA SER A 222 -1.72 24.56 -1.84
C SER A 222 -0.52 24.15 -0.98
N GLU A 223 -0.66 24.25 0.34
CA GLU A 223 0.39 23.96 1.34
C GLU A 223 0.80 22.47 1.38
N CYS A 224 0.08 21.59 0.69
CA CYS A 224 0.33 20.16 0.62
C CYS A 224 1.29 19.81 -0.53
N ASN A 225 2.28 18.94 -0.28
CA ASN A 225 3.29 18.56 -1.29
C ASN A 225 2.72 17.54 -2.30
N GLU A 226 1.72 17.99 -3.08
CA GLU A 226 0.96 17.21 -4.06
C GLU A 226 1.81 16.34 -5.00
N PRO A 227 2.97 16.81 -5.55
CA PRO A 227 3.80 15.98 -6.42
C PRO A 227 4.35 14.73 -5.72
N LEU A 228 4.64 14.83 -4.43
CA LEU A 228 5.16 13.72 -3.64
C LEU A 228 4.06 12.69 -3.32
N LEU A 229 2.84 13.16 -3.06
CA LEU A 229 1.69 12.27 -2.87
C LEU A 229 1.33 11.54 -4.17
N LEU A 230 1.36 12.26 -5.29
CA LEU A 230 1.16 11.69 -6.62
C LEU A 230 2.26 10.67 -7.00
N ALA A 231 3.51 10.92 -6.62
CA ALA A 231 4.61 9.96 -6.77
C ALA A 231 4.34 8.66 -6.01
N GLY A 232 3.86 8.74 -4.76
CA GLY A 232 3.48 7.56 -3.99
C GLY A 232 2.31 6.80 -4.62
N ALA A 233 1.30 7.52 -5.12
CA ALA A 233 0.15 6.92 -5.80
C ALA A 233 0.56 6.26 -7.13
N LEU A 234 1.50 6.84 -7.87
CA LEU A 234 2.08 6.23 -9.08
C LEU A 234 2.78 4.91 -8.75
N ILE A 235 3.62 4.90 -7.71
CA ILE A 235 4.31 3.68 -7.27
C ILE A 235 3.29 2.60 -6.91
N TYR A 236 2.22 2.96 -6.20
CA TYR A 236 1.13 2.03 -5.89
C TYR A 236 0.56 1.37 -7.16
N VAL A 237 0.10 2.17 -8.12
CA VAL A 237 -0.53 1.66 -9.35
C VAL A 237 0.44 0.83 -10.18
N VAL A 238 1.66 1.31 -10.37
CA VAL A 238 2.71 0.59 -11.12
C VAL A 238 3.02 -0.76 -10.48
N MET A 239 3.14 -0.84 -9.15
CA MET A 239 3.40 -2.10 -8.45
C MET A 239 2.23 -3.07 -8.55
N VAL A 240 1.00 -2.58 -8.37
CA VAL A 240 -0.20 -3.42 -8.49
C VAL A 240 -0.33 -3.98 -9.91
N ASN A 241 -0.03 -3.18 -10.93
CA ASN A 241 -0.04 -3.60 -12.33
C ASN A 241 1.07 -4.62 -12.61
N ALA A 242 2.33 -4.29 -12.29
CA ALA A 242 3.48 -5.14 -12.59
C ALA A 242 3.44 -6.50 -11.88
N PHE A 243 2.80 -6.56 -10.70
CA PHE A 243 2.69 -7.77 -9.89
C PHE A 243 1.26 -8.31 -9.79
N ALA A 244 0.39 -7.94 -10.74
CA ALA A 244 -0.99 -8.39 -10.77
C ALA A 244 -1.05 -9.92 -10.69
N GLY A 245 -1.88 -10.43 -9.79
CA GLY A 245 -2.06 -11.87 -9.59
C GLY A 245 -0.91 -12.62 -8.92
N VAL A 246 0.25 -11.99 -8.67
CA VAL A 246 1.36 -12.57 -7.88
C VAL A 246 1.21 -12.10 -6.43
N GLY A 247 0.52 -12.90 -5.62
CA GLY A 247 0.07 -12.50 -4.28
C GLY A 247 1.19 -12.05 -3.34
N THR A 248 2.38 -12.62 -3.47
CA THR A 248 3.54 -12.25 -2.64
C THR A 248 4.19 -10.94 -3.07
N LEU A 249 4.38 -10.72 -4.38
CA LEU A 249 4.99 -9.50 -4.90
C LEU A 249 4.06 -8.29 -4.85
N ASN A 250 2.76 -8.51 -5.08
CA ASN A 250 1.76 -7.44 -4.97
C ASN A 250 1.71 -6.83 -3.55
N ARG A 251 2.18 -7.54 -2.51
CA ARG A 251 2.29 -6.98 -1.15
C ARG A 251 3.26 -5.80 -1.07
N MET A 252 4.16 -5.63 -2.03
CA MET A 252 5.03 -4.44 -2.10
C MET A 252 4.23 -3.15 -2.26
N SER A 253 3.08 -3.21 -2.95
CA SER A 253 2.20 -2.04 -3.12
C SER A 253 1.57 -1.57 -1.81
N ILE A 254 1.46 -2.44 -0.78
CA ILE A 254 0.75 -2.12 0.46
C ILE A 254 1.31 -0.87 1.14
N PHE A 255 2.63 -0.67 1.07
CA PHE A 255 3.33 0.50 1.62
C PHE A 255 2.86 1.84 1.01
N PHE A 256 2.22 1.80 -0.16
CA PHE A 256 1.77 2.97 -0.90
C PHE A 256 0.24 3.12 -0.94
N THR A 257 -0.51 2.23 -0.26
CA THR A 257 -1.99 2.22 -0.31
C THR A 257 -2.60 3.56 0.11
N MET A 258 -2.07 4.20 1.15
CA MET A 258 -2.61 5.48 1.64
C MET A 258 -2.44 6.63 0.63
N PHE A 259 -1.40 6.59 -0.19
CA PHE A 259 -1.21 7.55 -1.28
C PHE A 259 -2.27 7.37 -2.37
N PHE A 260 -2.68 6.13 -2.64
CA PHE A 260 -3.78 5.87 -3.56
C PHE A 260 -5.14 6.26 -2.96
N ILE A 261 -5.35 6.08 -1.65
CA ILE A 261 -6.55 6.58 -0.96
C ILE A 261 -6.63 8.11 -1.05
N TRP A 262 -5.51 8.79 -0.83
CA TRP A 262 -5.41 10.23 -1.06
C TRP A 262 -5.78 10.60 -2.51
N LEU A 263 -5.27 9.87 -3.50
CA LEU A 263 -5.57 10.10 -4.91
C LEU A 263 -7.07 9.96 -5.21
N LEU A 264 -7.75 8.98 -4.61
CA LEU A 264 -9.20 8.81 -4.75
C LEU A 264 -9.94 10.04 -4.21
N ALA A 265 -9.59 10.52 -3.02
CA ALA A 265 -10.18 11.71 -2.43
C ALA A 265 -9.90 12.96 -3.29
N ALA A 266 -8.67 13.13 -3.77
CA ALA A 266 -8.26 14.23 -4.63
C ALA A 266 -8.97 14.21 -5.99
N LEU A 267 -9.21 13.02 -6.56
CA LEU A 267 -10.01 12.89 -7.78
C LEU A 267 -11.44 13.32 -7.54
N LEU A 268 -12.10 12.82 -6.48
CA LEU A 268 -13.47 13.18 -6.16
C LEU A 268 -13.61 14.68 -5.88
N ALA A 269 -12.63 15.29 -5.22
CA ALA A 269 -12.56 16.73 -4.98
C ALA A 269 -12.53 17.57 -6.27
N ALA A 270 -11.96 17.02 -7.35
CA ALA A 270 -11.80 17.67 -8.65
C ALA A 270 -12.95 17.39 -9.65
N LEU A 271 -13.98 16.64 -9.23
CA LEU A 271 -15.17 16.37 -10.04
C LEU A 271 -16.27 17.42 -9.81
N SER A 272 -17.16 17.58 -10.78
CA SER A 272 -18.40 18.33 -10.58
C SER A 272 -19.33 17.55 -9.65
N GLU A 273 -20.19 18.23 -8.90
CA GLU A 273 -21.04 17.63 -7.86
C GLU A 273 -21.82 16.37 -8.33
N ARG A 274 -22.45 16.44 -9.51
CA ARG A 274 -23.17 15.28 -10.09
C ARG A 274 -22.24 14.10 -10.41
N MET A 275 -21.06 14.38 -10.98
CA MET A 275 -20.08 13.34 -11.30
C MET A 275 -19.43 12.79 -10.03
N GLN A 276 -19.18 13.65 -9.04
CA GLN A 276 -18.61 13.29 -7.75
C GLN A 276 -19.47 12.24 -7.07
N ILE A 277 -20.76 12.49 -6.89
CA ILE A 277 -21.69 11.54 -6.24
C ILE A 277 -21.70 10.20 -6.99
N ALA A 278 -21.80 10.24 -8.32
CA ALA A 278 -21.84 9.02 -9.12
C ALA A 278 -20.54 8.20 -9.00
N VAL A 279 -19.38 8.85 -9.12
CA VAL A 279 -18.08 8.18 -9.04
C VAL A 279 -17.79 7.68 -7.62
N GLU A 280 -18.15 8.46 -6.60
CA GLU A 280 -18.04 8.06 -5.19
C GLU A 280 -18.84 6.78 -4.92
N LEU A 281 -20.11 6.73 -5.34
CA LEU A 281 -20.96 5.54 -5.19
C LEU A 281 -20.39 4.33 -5.93
N VAL A 282 -19.85 4.52 -7.14
CA VAL A 282 -19.19 3.44 -7.90
C VAL A 282 -17.95 2.93 -7.18
N ILE A 283 -17.10 3.82 -6.66
CA ILE A 283 -15.90 3.43 -5.90
C ILE A 283 -16.30 2.69 -4.62
N LEU A 284 -17.28 3.20 -3.88
CA LEU A 284 -17.79 2.56 -2.66
C LEU A 284 -18.35 1.18 -2.96
N ALA A 285 -19.20 1.04 -3.97
CA ALA A 285 -19.77 -0.25 -4.39
C ALA A 285 -18.69 -1.23 -4.83
N ALA A 286 -17.74 -0.81 -5.67
CA ALA A 286 -16.62 -1.65 -6.10
C ALA A 286 -15.75 -2.08 -4.91
N SER A 287 -15.43 -1.17 -4.00
CA SER A 287 -14.63 -1.45 -2.81
C SER A 287 -15.34 -2.41 -1.85
N PHE A 288 -16.67 -2.27 -1.70
CA PHE A 288 -17.48 -3.17 -0.90
C PHE A 288 -17.50 -4.58 -1.51
N LEU A 289 -17.70 -4.71 -2.82
CA LEU A 289 -17.68 -6.00 -3.51
C LEU A 289 -16.30 -6.68 -3.40
N MET A 290 -15.23 -5.91 -3.52
CA MET A 290 -13.85 -6.38 -3.34
C MET A 290 -13.61 -6.90 -1.91
N CYS A 291 -14.06 -6.13 -0.92
CA CYS A 291 -14.00 -6.50 0.49
C CYS A 291 -14.83 -7.76 0.77
N TYR A 292 -16.09 -7.80 0.31
CA TYR A 292 -17.00 -8.92 0.48
C TYR A 292 -16.40 -10.22 -0.09
N ARG A 293 -15.89 -10.17 -1.32
CA ARG A 293 -15.23 -11.33 -1.94
C ARG A 293 -14.02 -11.79 -1.13
N GLN A 294 -13.18 -10.87 -0.67
CA GLN A 294 -11.99 -11.25 0.10
C GLN A 294 -12.35 -11.90 1.43
N VAL A 295 -13.29 -11.28 2.15
CA VAL A 295 -13.67 -11.65 3.51
C VAL A 295 -14.52 -12.92 3.52
N TYR A 296 -15.60 -12.93 2.74
CA TYR A 296 -16.63 -13.97 2.83
C TYR A 296 -16.41 -15.10 1.81
N ILE A 297 -16.03 -14.80 0.57
CA ILE A 297 -15.85 -15.83 -0.45
C ILE A 297 -14.49 -16.53 -0.29
N ARG A 298 -13.44 -15.76 -0.02
CA ARG A 298 -12.07 -16.29 0.16
C ARG A 298 -11.68 -16.58 1.62
N GLY A 299 -12.57 -16.30 2.57
CA GLY A 299 -12.33 -16.53 4.01
C GLY A 299 -11.13 -15.77 4.58
N ASN A 300 -10.64 -14.74 3.89
CA ASN A 300 -9.41 -14.01 4.19
C ASN A 300 -8.22 -14.92 4.59
N PHE A 301 -7.99 -16.00 3.84
CA PHE A 301 -6.92 -16.98 4.12
C PHE A 301 -6.99 -17.62 5.52
N GLY A 302 -8.20 -17.72 6.10
CA GLY A 302 -8.43 -18.39 7.39
C GLY A 302 -8.32 -17.49 8.63
N VAL A 303 -8.23 -16.16 8.47
CA VAL A 303 -8.16 -15.22 9.60
C VAL A 303 -9.52 -14.89 10.21
N LEU A 304 -10.61 -15.02 9.44
CA LEU A 304 -11.95 -14.78 9.96
C LEU A 304 -12.61 -16.12 10.31
N PRO A 305 -12.96 -16.37 11.60
CA PRO A 305 -13.45 -17.67 12.07
C PRO A 305 -14.93 -17.94 11.74
N TYR A 306 -15.56 -17.14 10.89
CA TYR A 306 -16.99 -17.27 10.65
C TYR A 306 -17.24 -18.17 9.43
N LYS A 307 -17.57 -19.44 9.71
CA LYS A 307 -18.59 -20.12 8.89
C LYS A 307 -19.84 -19.25 9.01
N VAL A 308 -20.09 -18.42 8.01
CA VAL A 308 -21.35 -17.70 7.95
C VAL A 308 -22.42 -18.77 7.81
N PHE A 309 -23.38 -18.75 8.73
CA PHE A 309 -24.61 -19.52 8.65
C PHE A 309 -25.28 -19.25 7.29
N PHE A 310 -25.10 -20.17 6.34
CA PHE A 310 -25.98 -20.44 5.21
C PHE A 310 -25.82 -21.93 4.85
#